data_AF-A0A950HDM0-F1
#
_entry.id   AF-A0A950HDM0-F1
#
_cell.length_a   1.000
_cell.length_b   1.000
_cell.length_c   1.000
_cell.angle_alpha   90.00
_cell.angle_beta   90.00
_cell.angle_gamma   90.00
#
_symmetry.space_group_name_H-M   'P 1'
#
loop_
_entity.id
_entity.type
_entity.pdbx_description
1 polymer ?
#
loop_
_entity_poly.entity_id
_entity_poly.type
_entity_poly.pdbx_seq_one_letter_code
_entity_poly.pdbx_strand_id
1 'polypeptide(L)'
;MRSGRNYADEAARLHAEGATYGQIVATWTKHDHISALTAARLAHGLTQRHVADRWNELWPDPEHPMSAKTISYWETGSRQPSRDSLNKLAFLYRCSAGVLLDGHDYTYLDPAAHDGARHVQLLSVSLAVVVRAQDVLLVHRRDNTEGTFWGWPTGVVKAGRDPAQVAVSETLAETGVHCVVRTALGTRIHPATGALCSYFLCDHLSGEPENRDPVENSAVTWAPVRRLTHFVTTSKIYPPILEALGVLVTDESTIVAVVVAGPEGVLLGRRCDGNPEWTFPSGSQEGAETYTETAIRETLEETGLAVIPHEQIGERIHPKTGRHIVYIAAHPTDGTAVRVGDPDELCEVGWYPWETAQRMLPHLFESVAEYLRSVFR
;
A
#
# COMPACT_ATOMS: atom_id res chain seq x y z
N MET A 1 14.94 -30.41 39.77
CA MET A 1 15.34 -29.01 39.49
C MET A 1 16.08 -28.98 38.16
N ARG A 2 15.37 -28.69 37.05
CA ARG A 2 16.01 -28.39 35.76
C ARG A 2 16.03 -26.86 35.68
N SER A 3 17.24 -26.28 35.66
CA SER A 3 17.48 -24.84 35.56
C SER A 3 16.54 -24.22 34.52
N GLY A 4 15.64 -23.34 34.98
CA GLY A 4 14.61 -22.71 34.16
C GLY A 4 15.26 -21.87 33.09
N ARG A 5 15.16 -22.30 31.84
CA ARG A 5 15.60 -21.51 30.70
C ARG A 5 14.80 -20.21 30.70
N ASN A 6 15.48 -19.10 30.97
CA ASN A 6 14.87 -17.78 30.87
C ASN A 6 14.97 -17.34 29.41
N TYR A 7 13.93 -17.63 28.63
CA TYR A 7 13.84 -17.25 27.22
C TYR A 7 14.04 -15.74 27.03
N ALA A 8 13.58 -14.89 27.95
CA ALA A 8 13.75 -13.45 27.84
C ALA A 8 15.23 -13.05 27.95
N ASP A 9 15.97 -13.60 28.93
CA ASP A 9 17.40 -13.31 29.10
C ASP A 9 18.23 -13.86 27.94
N GLU A 10 17.87 -15.05 27.44
CA GLU A 10 18.53 -15.66 26.29
C GLU A 10 18.28 -14.87 25.02
N ALA A 11 17.03 -14.45 24.75
CA ALA A 11 16.72 -13.59 23.63
C ALA A 11 17.42 -12.25 23.74
N ALA A 12 17.44 -11.61 24.92
CA ALA A 12 18.15 -10.36 25.13
C ALA A 12 19.66 -10.50 24.85
N ARG A 13 20.28 -11.62 25.25
CA ARG A 13 21.68 -11.91 24.95
C ARG A 13 21.91 -12.11 23.46
N LEU A 14 21.12 -12.96 22.80
CA LEU A 14 21.23 -13.21 21.35
C LEU A 14 20.99 -11.95 20.53
N HIS A 15 20.06 -11.11 20.98
CA HIS A 15 19.73 -9.82 20.38
C HIS A 15 20.89 -8.83 20.53
N ALA A 16 21.52 -8.77 21.71
CA ALA A 16 22.75 -7.99 21.92
C ALA A 16 23.94 -8.51 21.10
N GLU A 17 23.94 -9.79 20.73
CA GLU A 17 24.92 -10.43 19.83
C GLU A 17 24.56 -10.21 18.33
N GLY A 18 23.46 -9.49 18.03
CA GLY A 18 23.06 -9.08 16.68
C GLY A 18 22.01 -9.97 16.01
N ALA A 19 21.46 -10.96 16.71
CA ALA A 19 20.39 -11.80 16.17
C ALA A 19 19.05 -11.04 16.17
N THR A 20 18.30 -11.08 15.06
CA THR A 20 16.95 -10.51 15.02
C THR A 20 15.96 -11.40 15.79
N TYR A 21 14.86 -10.80 16.26
CA TYR A 21 13.78 -11.58 16.88
C TYR A 21 13.23 -12.65 15.93
N GLY A 22 13.19 -12.38 14.62
CA GLY A 22 12.81 -13.38 13.61
C GLY A 22 13.76 -14.58 13.56
N GLN A 23 15.07 -14.36 13.65
CA GLN A 23 16.07 -15.43 13.70
C GLN A 23 15.99 -16.23 15.00
N ILE A 24 15.81 -15.55 16.14
CA ILE A 24 15.63 -16.19 17.45
C ILE A 24 14.39 -17.10 17.41
N VAL A 25 13.26 -16.61 16.89
CA VAL A 25 12.02 -17.37 16.72
C VAL A 25 12.22 -18.59 15.83
N ALA A 26 12.83 -18.43 14.65
CA ALA A 26 13.07 -19.53 13.73
C ALA A 26 13.96 -20.63 14.36
N THR A 27 15.00 -20.23 15.10
CA THR A 27 15.88 -21.16 15.81
C THR A 27 15.12 -21.90 16.91
N TRP A 28 14.38 -21.20 17.78
CA TRP A 28 13.66 -21.87 18.86
C TRP A 28 12.52 -22.76 18.36
N THR A 29 11.79 -22.37 17.32
CA THR A 29 10.76 -23.23 16.71
C THR A 29 11.36 -24.53 16.16
N LYS A 30 12.55 -24.45 15.56
CA LYS A 30 13.25 -25.63 15.01
C LYS A 30 13.84 -26.54 16.08
N HIS A 31 14.43 -25.97 17.13
CA HIS A 31 15.21 -26.72 18.14
C HIS A 31 14.41 -27.11 19.38
N ASP A 32 13.42 -26.31 19.77
CA ASP A 32 12.72 -26.44 21.05
C ASP A 32 11.25 -26.87 20.90
N HIS A 33 10.81 -27.11 19.66
CA HIS A 33 9.44 -27.56 19.33
C HIS A 33 8.33 -26.66 19.90
N ILE A 34 8.60 -25.37 20.09
CA ILE A 34 7.60 -24.37 20.48
C ILE A 34 7.03 -23.68 19.24
N SER A 35 5.73 -23.35 19.26
CA SER A 35 5.10 -22.66 18.13
C SER A 35 5.74 -21.28 17.90
N ALA A 36 5.80 -20.82 16.65
CA ALA A 36 6.43 -19.55 16.30
C ALA A 36 5.82 -18.36 17.07
N LEU A 37 4.50 -18.37 17.29
CA LEU A 37 3.80 -17.39 18.11
C LEU A 37 4.24 -17.41 19.58
N THR A 38 4.43 -18.60 20.15
CA THR A 38 4.92 -18.77 21.52
C THR A 38 6.38 -18.31 21.63
N ALA A 39 7.22 -18.70 20.68
CA ALA A 39 8.62 -18.29 20.61
C ALA A 39 8.76 -16.77 20.50
N ALA A 40 7.97 -16.13 19.65
CA ALA A 40 7.98 -14.68 19.45
C ALA A 40 7.59 -13.95 20.72
N ARG A 41 6.49 -14.36 21.38
CA ARG A 41 6.09 -13.77 22.66
C ARG A 41 7.17 -13.93 23.73
N LEU A 42 7.74 -15.13 23.86
CA LEU A 42 8.76 -15.42 24.86
C LEU A 42 10.07 -14.66 24.63
N ALA A 43 10.43 -14.40 23.36
CA ALA A 43 11.63 -13.64 23.01
C ALA A 43 11.54 -12.18 23.47
N HIS A 44 10.33 -11.63 23.57
CA HIS A 44 10.07 -10.30 24.13
C HIS A 44 9.80 -10.30 25.64
N GLY A 45 9.88 -11.46 26.31
CA GLY A 45 9.56 -11.57 27.74
C GLY A 45 8.11 -11.25 28.08
N LEU A 46 7.20 -11.32 27.10
CA LEU A 46 5.81 -10.92 27.28
C LEU A 46 4.94 -12.07 27.82
N THR A 47 3.98 -11.71 28.66
CA THR A 47 2.87 -12.61 29.02
C THR A 47 1.78 -12.50 27.97
N GLN A 48 0.91 -13.52 27.84
CA GLN A 48 -0.25 -13.46 26.94
C GLN A 48 -1.17 -12.27 27.25
N ARG A 49 -1.26 -11.89 28.54
CA ARG A 49 -1.97 -10.70 28.98
C ARG A 49 -1.31 -9.41 28.50
N HIS A 50 0.02 -9.28 28.62
CA HIS A 50 0.72 -8.11 28.09
C HIS A 50 0.51 -7.94 26.57
N VAL A 51 0.46 -9.03 25.82
CA VAL A 51 0.16 -8.98 24.37
C VAL A 51 -1.26 -8.48 24.13
N ALA A 52 -2.25 -9.01 24.86
CA ALA A 52 -3.64 -8.58 24.74
C ALA A 52 -3.85 -7.12 25.16
N ASP A 53 -3.22 -6.68 26.25
CA ASP A 53 -3.31 -5.30 26.73
C ASP A 53 -2.73 -4.33 25.68
N ARG A 54 -1.50 -4.61 25.20
CA ARG A 54 -0.85 -3.79 24.18
C ARG A 54 -1.57 -3.80 22.84
N TRP A 55 -2.23 -4.92 22.50
CA TRP A 55 -3.11 -4.99 21.34
C TRP A 55 -4.28 -4.02 21.48
N ASN A 56 -4.97 -4.04 22.61
CA ASN A 56 -6.14 -3.18 22.84
C ASN A 56 -5.77 -1.70 22.93
N GLU A 57 -4.57 -1.38 23.41
CA GLU A 57 -4.03 -0.01 23.39
C GLU A 57 -3.81 0.51 21.96
N LEU A 58 -3.31 -0.34 21.06
CA LEU A 58 -2.97 0.05 19.69
C LEU A 58 -4.15 -0.06 18.72
N TRP A 59 -5.04 -1.01 18.95
CA TRP A 59 -6.20 -1.31 18.11
C TRP A 59 -7.44 -1.49 19.00
N PRO A 60 -8.01 -0.40 19.54
CA PRO A 60 -9.14 -0.46 20.44
C PRO A 60 -10.40 -0.98 19.73
N ASP A 61 -11.01 -2.02 20.30
CA ASP A 61 -12.32 -2.56 19.92
C ASP A 61 -13.15 -2.75 21.19
N PRO A 62 -14.05 -1.81 21.52
CA PRO A 62 -14.87 -1.86 22.73
C PRO A 62 -15.87 -3.01 22.75
N GLU A 63 -16.29 -3.50 21.58
CA GLU A 63 -17.27 -4.57 21.46
C GLU A 63 -16.61 -5.95 21.57
N HIS A 64 -15.39 -6.09 21.06
CA HIS A 64 -14.65 -7.36 21.03
C HIS A 64 -13.19 -7.20 21.49
N PRO A 65 -12.93 -6.86 22.76
CA PRO A 65 -11.57 -6.64 23.24
C PRO A 65 -10.73 -7.92 23.15
N MET A 66 -9.46 -7.74 22.77
CA MET A 66 -8.49 -8.83 22.74
C MET A 66 -8.29 -9.38 24.16
N SER A 67 -8.29 -10.71 24.27
CA SER A 67 -8.11 -11.40 25.55
C SER A 67 -6.86 -12.28 25.54
N ALA A 68 -6.21 -12.44 26.70
CA ALA A 68 -5.10 -13.38 26.87
C ALA A 68 -5.48 -14.82 26.45
N LYS A 69 -6.76 -15.18 26.60
CA LYS A 69 -7.31 -16.47 26.20
C LYS A 69 -7.29 -16.65 24.68
N THR A 70 -7.61 -15.59 23.92
CA THR A 70 -7.53 -15.57 22.46
C THR A 70 -6.09 -15.78 21.99
N ILE A 71 -5.12 -15.07 22.59
CA ILE A 71 -3.69 -15.25 22.32
C ILE A 71 -3.26 -16.69 22.60
N SER A 72 -3.69 -17.27 23.72
CA SER A 72 -3.40 -18.67 24.04
C SER A 72 -3.96 -19.64 23.01
N TYR A 73 -5.18 -19.44 22.49
CA TYR A 73 -5.75 -20.32 21.47
C TYR A 73 -4.98 -20.31 20.15
N TRP A 74 -4.40 -19.16 19.79
CA TRP A 74 -3.53 -19.04 18.63
C TRP A 74 -2.18 -19.75 18.85
N GLU A 75 -1.60 -19.61 20.03
CA GLU A 75 -0.32 -20.24 20.38
C GLU A 75 -0.38 -21.78 20.43
N THR A 76 -1.50 -22.33 20.92
CA THR A 76 -1.74 -23.78 20.99
C THR A 76 -2.22 -24.37 19.66
N GLY A 77 -2.49 -23.53 18.65
CA GLY A 77 -3.07 -23.96 17.38
C GLY A 77 -4.53 -24.41 17.48
N SER A 78 -5.20 -24.16 18.61
CA SER A 78 -6.62 -24.51 18.80
C SER A 78 -7.56 -23.63 17.96
N ARG A 79 -7.09 -22.44 17.58
CA ARG A 79 -7.75 -21.54 16.62
C ARG A 79 -6.67 -20.88 15.77
N GLN A 80 -6.91 -20.72 14.47
CA GLN A 80 -5.98 -20.01 13.61
C GLN A 80 -6.29 -18.50 13.64
N PRO A 81 -5.27 -17.62 13.82
CA PRO A 81 -5.46 -16.17 13.67
C PRO A 81 -5.76 -15.81 12.20
N SER A 82 -6.53 -14.74 11.98
CA SER A 82 -6.70 -14.18 10.63
C SER A 82 -5.39 -13.54 10.14
N ARG A 83 -5.28 -13.29 8.83
CA ARG A 83 -4.12 -12.57 8.26
C ARG A 83 -3.92 -11.18 8.88
N ASP A 84 -5.01 -10.43 9.10
CA ASP A 84 -4.96 -9.16 9.81
C ASP A 84 -4.42 -9.33 11.24
N SER A 85 -4.87 -10.39 11.94
CA SER A 85 -4.39 -10.67 13.29
C SER A 85 -2.90 -11.04 13.32
N LEU A 86 -2.43 -11.81 12.32
CA LEU A 86 -1.02 -12.15 12.17
C LEU A 86 -0.14 -10.92 11.92
N ASN A 87 -0.61 -9.96 11.12
CA ASN A 87 0.11 -8.71 10.89
C ASN A 87 0.24 -7.88 12.18
N LYS A 88 -0.84 -7.79 12.96
CA LYS A 88 -0.82 -7.11 14.27
C LYS A 88 0.12 -7.79 15.26
N LEU A 89 0.15 -9.13 15.30
CA LEU A 89 1.13 -9.88 16.11
C LEU A 89 2.56 -9.66 15.64
N ALA A 90 2.81 -9.66 14.32
CA ALA A 90 4.12 -9.42 13.75
C ALA A 90 4.66 -8.02 14.07
N PHE A 91 3.79 -7.01 14.06
CA PHE A 91 4.10 -5.67 14.54
C PHE A 91 4.51 -5.68 16.02
N LEU A 92 3.71 -6.32 16.89
CA LEU A 92 4.01 -6.42 18.33
C LEU A 92 5.33 -7.16 18.59
N TYR A 93 5.64 -8.17 17.78
CA TYR A 93 6.83 -9.01 17.94
C TYR A 93 8.03 -8.55 17.09
N ARG A 94 7.90 -7.45 16.35
CA ARG A 94 8.98 -6.83 15.55
C ARG A 94 9.67 -7.84 14.63
N CYS A 95 8.88 -8.68 13.99
CA CYS A 95 9.35 -9.71 13.08
C CYS A 95 8.46 -9.78 11.85
N SER A 96 8.88 -10.52 10.83
CA SER A 96 8.00 -10.80 9.71
C SER A 96 6.83 -11.68 10.14
N ALA A 97 5.61 -11.36 9.70
CA ALA A 97 4.49 -12.26 9.85
C ALA A 97 4.78 -13.59 9.14
N GLY A 98 5.59 -13.65 8.08
CA GLY A 98 6.05 -14.93 7.49
C GLY A 98 6.85 -15.83 8.44
N VAL A 99 7.48 -15.27 9.49
CA VAL A 99 8.11 -16.05 10.56
C VAL A 99 7.07 -16.66 11.51
N LEU A 100 5.87 -16.08 11.58
CA LEU A 100 4.76 -16.53 12.42
C LEU A 100 3.77 -17.43 11.62
N LEU A 101 3.43 -17.03 10.39
CA LEU A 101 2.66 -17.65 9.29
C LEU A 101 2.42 -16.60 8.16
N ASP A 102 2.66 -16.96 6.88
CA ASP A 102 2.55 -16.12 5.64
C ASP A 102 1.85 -14.74 5.78
N GLY A 103 2.64 -13.66 5.84
CA GLY A 103 2.16 -12.28 5.97
C GLY A 103 3.24 -11.20 5.76
N HIS A 104 2.95 -9.95 6.16
CA HIS A 104 3.81 -8.77 5.95
C HIS A 104 5.08 -8.74 6.83
N ASP A 105 6.17 -8.14 6.34
CA ASP A 105 7.47 -8.08 7.04
C ASP A 105 7.64 -6.81 7.89
N TYR A 106 7.78 -6.97 9.22
CA TYR A 106 8.02 -5.88 10.19
C TYR A 106 9.39 -5.96 10.87
N THR A 107 10.32 -6.74 10.34
CA THR A 107 11.68 -6.91 10.90
C THR A 107 12.46 -5.58 10.95
N TYR A 108 12.07 -4.57 10.16
CA TYR A 108 12.65 -3.22 10.20
C TYR A 108 12.36 -2.45 11.51
N LEU A 109 11.47 -2.93 12.39
CA LEU A 109 11.27 -2.36 13.73
C LEU A 109 12.27 -2.92 14.75
N ASP A 110 13.08 -3.91 14.36
CA ASP A 110 14.10 -4.53 15.19
C ASP A 110 15.45 -3.78 15.09
N PRO A 111 15.97 -3.18 16.18
CA PRO A 111 17.26 -2.53 16.17
C PRO A 111 18.43 -3.44 15.77
N ALA A 112 18.40 -4.73 16.10
CA ALA A 112 19.46 -5.68 15.71
C ALA A 112 19.47 -5.94 14.19
N ALA A 113 18.33 -5.76 13.52
CA ALA A 113 18.27 -5.79 12.05
C ALA A 113 19.06 -4.64 11.40
N HIS A 114 19.44 -3.62 12.16
CA HIS A 114 20.23 -2.48 11.68
C HIS A 114 21.73 -2.64 11.97
N ASP A 115 22.12 -3.43 12.98
CA ASP A 115 23.50 -3.53 13.48
C ASP A 115 24.25 -4.80 13.02
N GLY A 116 23.53 -5.85 12.60
CA GLY A 116 24.09 -7.15 12.16
C GLY A 116 24.83 -7.15 10.80
N ALA A 117 25.14 -5.99 10.22
CA ALA A 117 25.74 -5.84 8.89
C ALA A 117 27.25 -6.16 8.82
N ARG A 118 27.69 -7.25 9.47
CA ARG A 118 29.02 -7.82 9.26
C ARG A 118 28.90 -9.25 8.75
N HIS A 119 28.96 -9.37 7.42
CA HIS A 119 29.15 -10.60 6.63
C HIS A 119 27.89 -11.34 6.14
N VAL A 120 27.05 -10.63 5.38
CA VAL A 120 26.43 -11.13 4.13
C VAL A 120 26.40 -9.93 3.17
N GLN A 121 26.92 -10.06 1.94
CA GLN A 121 26.84 -8.98 0.95
C GLN A 121 25.40 -8.92 0.41
N LEU A 122 24.51 -8.26 1.15
CA LEU A 122 23.20 -7.85 0.66
C LEU A 122 23.42 -6.86 -0.50
N LEU A 123 22.71 -7.09 -1.61
CA LEU A 123 22.64 -6.11 -2.70
C LEU A 123 22.11 -4.80 -2.11
N SER A 124 22.92 -3.74 -2.13
CA SER A 124 22.54 -2.43 -1.63
C SER A 124 22.19 -1.53 -2.81
N VAL A 125 21.06 -0.84 -2.72
CA VAL A 125 20.58 0.09 -3.74
C VAL A 125 20.18 1.41 -3.11
N SER A 126 20.39 2.51 -3.84
CA SER A 126 19.98 3.85 -3.45
C SER A 126 18.88 4.35 -4.37
N LEU A 127 17.86 4.99 -3.80
CA LEU A 127 16.73 5.54 -4.52
C LEU A 127 16.59 7.03 -4.21
N ALA A 128 16.35 7.82 -5.26
CA ALA A 128 16.13 9.26 -5.14
C ALA A 128 14.66 9.62 -5.33
N VAL A 129 14.05 10.23 -4.32
CA VAL A 129 12.73 10.87 -4.41
C VAL A 129 12.96 12.33 -4.72
N VAL A 130 13.01 12.69 -6.02
CA VAL A 130 13.31 14.05 -6.44
C VAL A 130 12.02 14.85 -6.58
N VAL A 131 11.92 15.97 -5.87
CA VAL A 131 10.74 16.84 -5.86
C VAL A 131 11.01 18.12 -6.65
N ARG A 132 10.03 18.53 -7.46
CA ARG A 132 9.98 19.82 -8.14
C ARG A 132 8.59 20.42 -7.96
N ALA A 133 8.47 21.46 -7.12
CA ALA A 133 7.18 22.04 -6.74
C ALA A 133 6.20 20.97 -6.22
N GLN A 134 5.11 20.67 -6.95
CA GLN A 134 4.11 19.64 -6.61
C GLN A 134 4.28 18.34 -7.40
N ASP A 135 5.40 18.18 -8.10
CA ASP A 135 5.71 16.99 -8.89
C ASP A 135 6.88 16.20 -8.30
N VAL A 136 6.93 14.91 -8.60
CA VAL A 136 7.99 13.99 -8.24
C VAL A 136 8.51 13.23 -9.47
N LEU A 137 9.83 13.01 -9.54
CA LEU A 137 10.46 12.34 -10.68
C LEU A 137 10.26 10.83 -10.61
N LEU A 138 9.80 10.23 -11.71
CA LEU A 138 9.62 8.79 -11.85
C LEU A 138 10.27 8.26 -13.13
N VAL A 139 10.71 7.01 -13.06
CA VAL A 139 11.21 6.21 -14.19
C VAL A 139 10.30 5.01 -14.44
N HIS A 140 9.98 4.72 -15.70
CA HIS A 140 9.23 3.54 -16.11
C HIS A 140 10.20 2.46 -16.59
N ARG A 141 10.40 1.41 -15.80
CA ARG A 141 11.31 0.30 -16.11
C ARG A 141 10.78 -0.55 -17.28
N ARG A 142 11.67 -1.05 -18.14
CA ARG A 142 11.30 -1.94 -19.28
C ARG A 142 11.01 -3.37 -18.83
N ASP A 143 11.87 -3.91 -17.98
CA ASP A 143 11.75 -5.28 -17.48
C ASP A 143 11.21 -5.26 -16.05
N ASN A 144 10.06 -5.90 -15.81
CA ASN A 144 9.69 -6.26 -14.45
C ASN A 144 8.82 -7.51 -14.35
N THR A 145 9.34 -8.52 -13.64
CA THR A 145 8.60 -9.70 -13.16
C THR A 145 7.70 -9.41 -11.95
N GLU A 146 7.74 -8.20 -11.37
CA GLU A 146 7.10 -7.84 -10.09
C GLU A 146 6.02 -6.73 -10.16
N GLY A 147 5.50 -6.43 -11.35
CA GLY A 147 4.20 -5.76 -11.50
C GLY A 147 4.10 -4.31 -11.02
N THR A 148 5.19 -3.54 -10.97
CA THR A 148 5.09 -2.06 -11.00
C THR A 148 6.03 -1.51 -12.04
N PHE A 149 5.48 -0.71 -12.94
CA PHE A 149 6.20 -0.17 -14.08
C PHE A 149 6.96 1.11 -13.72
N TRP A 150 6.36 1.97 -12.90
CA TRP A 150 6.95 3.23 -12.45
C TRP A 150 7.61 3.12 -11.07
N GLY A 151 8.68 3.87 -10.86
CA GLY A 151 9.31 3.99 -9.55
C GLY A 151 10.37 5.08 -9.52
N TRP A 152 11.16 5.08 -8.46
CA TRP A 152 12.24 6.04 -8.28
C TRP A 152 13.45 5.69 -9.15
N PRO A 153 14.22 6.69 -9.64
CA PRO A 153 15.59 6.47 -10.10
C PRO A 153 16.36 5.69 -9.03
N THR A 154 17.09 4.65 -9.44
CA THR A 154 17.76 3.73 -8.51
C THR A 154 19.17 3.43 -8.96
N GLY A 155 20.08 3.11 -8.05
CA GLY A 155 21.33 2.50 -8.49
C GLY A 155 22.02 1.69 -7.42
N VAL A 156 22.86 0.75 -7.88
CA VAL A 156 23.55 -0.20 -7.02
C VAL A 156 24.69 0.48 -6.28
N VAL A 157 24.67 0.40 -4.95
CA VAL A 157 25.73 0.91 -4.09
C VAL A 157 26.87 -0.09 -4.03
N LYS A 158 27.97 0.23 -4.72
CA LYS A 158 29.22 -0.52 -4.63
C LYS A 158 29.87 -0.32 -3.26
N ALA A 159 30.64 -1.31 -2.81
CA ALA A 159 31.31 -1.27 -1.51
C ALA A 159 32.12 0.02 -1.30
N GLY A 160 31.93 0.68 -0.16
CA GLY A 160 32.64 1.91 0.21
C GLY A 160 32.14 3.18 -0.48
N ARG A 161 31.10 3.11 -1.32
CA ARG A 161 30.46 4.29 -1.90
C ARG A 161 29.40 4.85 -0.96
N ASP A 162 29.28 6.17 -0.93
CA ASP A 162 28.21 6.86 -0.22
C ASP A 162 26.87 6.69 -0.97
N PRO A 163 25.85 6.05 -0.36
CA PRO A 163 24.52 5.88 -0.96
C PRO A 163 23.87 7.19 -1.42
N ALA A 164 24.06 8.29 -0.67
CA ALA A 164 23.46 9.59 -1.01
C ALA A 164 24.05 10.14 -2.32
N GLN A 165 25.36 10.01 -2.50
CA GLN A 165 26.03 10.39 -3.75
C GLN A 165 25.62 9.49 -4.90
N VAL A 166 25.47 8.18 -4.66
CA VAL A 166 24.97 7.22 -5.67
C VAL A 166 23.60 7.66 -6.16
N ALA A 167 22.66 7.94 -5.26
CA ALA A 167 21.32 8.40 -5.61
C ALA A 167 21.33 9.62 -6.55
N VAL A 168 22.17 10.63 -6.27
CA VAL A 168 22.31 11.83 -7.11
C VAL A 168 22.93 11.49 -8.47
N SER A 169 24.02 10.70 -8.48
CA SER A 169 24.70 10.36 -9.73
C SER A 169 23.85 9.51 -10.67
N GLU A 170 23.10 8.56 -10.11
CA GLU A 170 22.23 7.65 -10.88
C GLU A 170 21.00 8.39 -11.40
N THR A 171 20.42 9.31 -10.60
CA THR A 171 19.38 10.21 -11.10
C THR A 171 19.85 10.97 -12.32
N LEU A 172 21.03 11.60 -12.27
CA LEU A 172 21.55 12.35 -13.41
C LEU A 172 21.82 11.44 -14.63
N ALA A 173 22.40 10.26 -14.38
CA ALA A 173 22.75 9.31 -15.43
C ALA A 173 21.52 8.73 -16.15
N GLU A 174 20.48 8.34 -15.40
CA GLU A 174 19.26 7.74 -15.94
C GLU A 174 18.30 8.76 -16.56
N THR A 175 18.22 9.96 -15.98
CA THR A 175 17.09 10.89 -16.23
C THR A 175 17.49 12.25 -16.79
N GLY A 176 18.77 12.60 -16.73
CA GLY A 176 19.25 13.95 -17.05
C GLY A 176 18.88 15.04 -16.04
N VAL A 177 18.19 14.70 -14.96
CA VAL A 177 17.82 15.62 -13.89
C VAL A 177 18.95 15.78 -12.88
N HIS A 178 19.29 17.03 -12.59
CA HIS A 178 20.18 17.38 -11.49
C HIS A 178 19.38 17.60 -10.21
N CYS A 179 19.83 16.97 -9.13
CA CYS A 179 19.22 17.10 -7.81
C CYS A 179 20.27 17.20 -6.71
N VAL A 180 19.85 17.64 -5.53
CA VAL A 180 20.64 17.59 -4.30
C VAL A 180 19.84 16.86 -3.22
N VAL A 181 20.53 16.06 -2.40
CA VAL A 181 19.90 15.42 -1.25
C VAL A 181 19.52 16.47 -0.22
N ARG A 182 18.23 16.52 0.13
CA ARG A 182 17.70 17.34 1.22
C ARG A 182 17.81 16.58 2.55
N THR A 183 17.36 15.33 2.58
CA THR A 183 17.43 14.48 3.78
C THR A 183 17.40 13.00 3.42
N ALA A 184 18.00 12.16 4.26
CA ALA A 184 17.75 10.73 4.24
C ALA A 184 16.33 10.45 4.80
N LEU A 185 15.58 9.58 4.13
CA LEU A 185 14.25 9.14 4.57
C LEU A 185 14.32 7.84 5.37
N GLY A 186 15.36 7.03 5.16
CA GLY A 186 15.58 5.78 5.86
C GLY A 186 15.97 4.65 4.93
N THR A 187 15.97 3.43 5.47
CA THR A 187 16.33 2.21 4.77
C THR A 187 15.26 1.14 4.93
N ARG A 188 15.07 0.29 3.91
CA ARG A 188 14.15 -0.86 3.92
C ARG A 188 14.79 -2.03 3.19
N ILE A 189 14.63 -3.25 3.68
CA ILE A 189 14.92 -4.46 2.89
C ILE A 189 13.73 -4.70 1.95
N HIS A 190 13.96 -4.72 0.65
CA HIS A 190 12.91 -4.93 -0.34
C HIS A 190 12.29 -6.33 -0.16
N PRO A 191 10.97 -6.44 0.01
CA PRO A 191 10.33 -7.69 0.43
C PRO A 191 10.45 -8.81 -0.60
N ALA A 192 10.56 -8.48 -1.89
CA ALA A 192 10.62 -9.47 -2.95
C ALA A 192 12.06 -9.80 -3.39
N THR A 193 12.97 -8.83 -3.35
CA THR A 193 14.35 -8.99 -3.86
C THR A 193 15.39 -9.15 -2.76
N GLY A 194 15.05 -8.85 -1.50
CA GLY A 194 15.98 -8.85 -0.38
C GLY A 194 17.03 -7.74 -0.42
N ALA A 195 16.97 -6.81 -1.38
CA ALA A 195 17.92 -5.72 -1.50
C ALA A 195 17.78 -4.71 -0.35
N LEU A 196 18.88 -4.20 0.19
CA LEU A 196 18.86 -3.08 1.12
C LEU A 196 18.65 -1.79 0.33
N CYS A 197 17.46 -1.22 0.40
CA CYS A 197 17.09 0.03 -0.24
C CYS A 197 17.33 1.21 0.71
N SER A 198 18.13 2.18 0.27
CA SER A 198 18.32 3.47 0.96
C SER A 198 17.58 4.59 0.23
N TYR A 199 16.72 5.33 0.92
CA TYR A 199 15.84 6.34 0.32
C TYR A 199 16.29 7.75 0.70
N PHE A 200 16.38 8.63 -0.29
CA PHE A 200 16.76 10.03 -0.12
C PHE A 200 15.71 10.95 -0.71
N LEU A 201 15.26 11.94 0.07
CA LEU A 201 14.48 13.06 -0.46
C LEU A 201 15.45 14.05 -1.08
N CYS A 202 15.19 14.42 -2.32
CA CYS A 202 16.05 15.30 -3.10
C CYS A 202 15.26 16.49 -3.66
N ASP A 203 15.94 17.64 -3.75
CA ASP A 203 15.42 18.83 -4.42
C ASP A 203 15.91 18.88 -5.86
N HIS A 204 15.00 19.14 -6.80
CA HIS A 204 15.35 19.47 -8.18
C HIS A 204 16.20 20.75 -8.23
N LEU A 205 17.28 20.72 -9.02
CA LEU A 205 18.13 21.87 -9.27
C LEU A 205 18.00 22.38 -10.72
N SER A 206 18.11 21.47 -11.69
CA SER A 206 18.09 21.78 -13.11
C SER A 206 17.90 20.52 -13.97
N GLY A 207 17.70 20.70 -15.27
CA GLY A 207 17.48 19.61 -16.22
C GLY A 207 16.01 19.20 -16.29
N GLU A 208 15.62 18.65 -17.44
CA GLU A 208 14.29 18.10 -17.69
C GLU A 208 14.39 16.58 -17.85
N PRO A 209 13.32 15.82 -17.57
CA PRO A 209 13.32 14.38 -17.67
C PRO A 209 13.58 13.94 -19.11
N GLU A 210 14.64 13.18 -19.28
CA GLU A 210 15.04 12.56 -20.51
C GLU A 210 15.41 11.11 -20.20
N ASN A 211 14.90 10.16 -20.99
CA ASN A 211 15.30 8.76 -20.82
C ASN A 211 16.74 8.55 -21.33
N ARG A 212 17.73 8.70 -20.44
CA ARG A 212 19.16 8.56 -20.75
C ARG A 212 19.68 7.14 -20.52
N ASP A 213 18.88 6.28 -19.91
CA ASP A 213 19.10 4.84 -19.87
C ASP A 213 17.97 4.09 -20.59
N PRO A 214 17.94 4.12 -21.94
CA PRO A 214 16.89 3.46 -22.71
C PRO A 214 16.96 1.93 -22.66
N VAL A 215 18.03 1.35 -22.11
CA VAL A 215 18.18 -0.10 -21.92
C VAL A 215 17.36 -0.53 -20.71
N GLU A 216 17.50 0.17 -19.58
CA GLU A 216 16.77 -0.16 -18.36
C GLU A 216 15.36 0.46 -18.31
N ASN A 217 15.20 1.65 -18.88
CA ASN A 217 13.97 2.44 -18.79
C ASN A 217 13.31 2.65 -20.16
N SER A 218 11.98 2.75 -20.16
CA SER A 218 11.16 3.06 -21.33
C SER A 218 10.70 4.51 -21.34
N ALA A 219 10.51 5.13 -20.16
CA ALA A 219 10.11 6.51 -20.00
C ALA A 219 10.64 7.10 -18.69
N VAL A 220 10.69 8.42 -18.62
CA VAL A 220 11.00 9.21 -17.42
C VAL A 220 10.03 10.39 -17.42
N THR A 221 9.41 10.70 -16.29
CA THR A 221 8.43 11.79 -16.22
C THR A 221 8.39 12.48 -14.86
N TRP A 222 7.91 13.71 -14.84
CA TRP A 222 7.39 14.34 -13.64
C TRP A 222 5.95 13.89 -13.42
N ALA A 223 5.67 13.29 -12.27
CA ALA A 223 4.33 12.90 -11.86
C ALA A 223 3.82 13.84 -10.76
N PRO A 224 2.58 14.34 -10.84
CA PRO A 224 2.00 15.10 -9.74
C PRO A 224 1.96 14.26 -8.46
N VAL A 225 2.44 14.82 -7.34
CA VAL A 225 2.46 14.13 -6.03
C VAL A 225 1.07 13.63 -5.64
N ARG A 226 0.01 14.40 -5.94
CA ARG A 226 -1.39 14.01 -5.70
C ARG A 226 -1.86 12.78 -6.49
N ARG A 227 -1.21 12.47 -7.62
CA ARG A 227 -1.51 11.29 -8.45
C ARG A 227 -0.46 10.18 -8.29
N LEU A 228 0.43 10.27 -7.30
CA LEU A 228 1.53 9.32 -7.13
C LEU A 228 1.03 7.86 -7.06
N THR A 229 -0.11 7.63 -6.43
CA THR A 229 -0.72 6.30 -6.26
C THR A 229 -1.24 5.70 -7.58
N HIS A 230 -1.42 6.51 -8.63
CA HIS A 230 -1.75 6.04 -9.99
C HIS A 230 -0.51 5.42 -10.67
N PHE A 231 0.69 5.91 -10.33
CA PHE A 231 1.94 5.40 -10.88
C PHE A 231 2.52 4.25 -10.06
N VAL A 232 2.48 4.38 -8.72
CA VAL A 232 3.08 3.42 -7.79
C VAL A 232 2.05 3.04 -6.75
N THR A 233 1.68 1.76 -6.68
CA THR A 233 0.71 1.27 -5.69
C THR A 233 1.13 1.61 -4.27
N THR A 234 0.24 2.19 -3.46
CA THR A 234 0.50 2.67 -2.09
C THR A 234 1.20 1.63 -1.21
N SER A 235 0.81 0.35 -1.32
CA SER A 235 1.41 -0.76 -0.56
C SER A 235 2.88 -1.04 -0.90
N LYS A 236 3.37 -0.55 -2.04
CA LYS A 236 4.77 -0.68 -2.47
C LYS A 236 5.62 0.54 -2.13
N ILE A 237 4.98 1.69 -1.89
CA ILE A 237 5.66 2.93 -1.48
C ILE A 237 6.22 2.76 -0.07
N TYR A 238 7.45 3.21 0.14
CA TYR A 238 8.05 3.23 1.47
C TYR A 238 7.38 4.35 2.29
N PRO A 239 6.73 4.08 3.43
CA PRO A 239 5.86 5.06 4.11
C PRO A 239 6.50 6.44 4.40
N PRO A 240 7.78 6.54 4.82
CA PRO A 240 8.44 7.84 5.02
C PRO A 240 8.48 8.73 3.78
N ILE A 241 8.33 8.17 2.57
CA ILE A 241 8.20 8.97 1.33
C ILE A 241 6.89 9.75 1.33
N LEU A 242 5.77 9.10 1.71
CA LEU A 242 4.45 9.76 1.73
C LEU A 242 4.43 10.90 2.75
N GLU A 243 4.95 10.64 3.95
CA GLU A 243 5.11 11.65 4.99
C GLU A 243 5.94 12.84 4.51
N ALA A 244 7.08 12.57 3.86
CA ALA A 244 7.99 13.59 3.38
C ALA A 244 7.44 14.43 2.21
N LEU A 245 6.58 13.84 1.37
CA LEU A 245 5.91 14.53 0.28
C LEU A 245 4.70 15.35 0.75
N GLY A 246 4.37 15.32 2.05
CA GLY A 246 3.18 16.00 2.55
C GLY A 246 1.89 15.42 1.97
N VAL A 247 1.96 14.18 1.44
CA VAL A 247 0.78 13.38 1.17
C VAL A 247 0.24 13.04 2.55
N LEU A 248 -0.70 13.85 3.03
CA LEU A 248 -1.49 13.46 4.19
C LEU A 248 -2.04 12.09 3.84
N VAL A 249 -1.64 11.07 4.59
CA VAL A 249 -2.38 9.82 4.66
C VAL A 249 -3.66 10.15 5.43
N THR A 250 -4.50 11.03 4.88
CA THR A 250 -5.94 10.92 5.05
C THR A 250 -6.33 9.58 4.48
N ASP A 251 -7.43 9.02 4.93
CA ASP A 251 -7.87 7.70 4.54
C ASP A 251 -8.30 7.68 3.05
N GLU A 252 -7.34 7.79 2.12
CA GLU A 252 -7.45 7.59 0.65
C GLU A 252 -7.87 6.14 0.33
N SER A 253 -8.11 5.31 1.36
CA SER A 253 -8.74 4.01 1.19
C SER A 253 -10.17 4.13 0.69
N THR A 254 -10.82 5.30 0.85
CA THR A 254 -12.21 5.50 0.45
C THR A 254 -12.32 5.91 -1.03
N ILE A 255 -12.80 4.98 -1.84
CA ILE A 255 -13.29 5.21 -3.19
C ILE A 255 -14.74 5.62 -3.16
N VAL A 256 -15.10 6.65 -3.91
CA VAL A 256 -16.50 6.99 -4.18
C VAL A 256 -16.86 6.49 -5.56
N ALA A 257 -17.82 5.58 -5.65
CA ALA A 257 -18.37 5.06 -6.91
C ALA A 257 -19.77 5.65 -7.15
N VAL A 258 -19.97 6.25 -8.32
CA VAL A 258 -21.17 7.03 -8.62
C VAL A 258 -22.12 6.25 -9.51
N VAL A 259 -23.32 6.00 -9.00
CA VAL A 259 -24.37 5.26 -9.70
C VAL A 259 -25.34 6.26 -10.32
N VAL A 260 -25.14 6.54 -11.61
CA VAL A 260 -26.04 7.38 -12.40
C VAL A 260 -26.95 6.48 -13.23
N ALA A 261 -28.24 6.53 -12.94
CA ALA A 261 -29.26 5.73 -13.61
C ALA A 261 -30.48 6.58 -13.98
N GLY A 262 -31.03 6.35 -15.17
CA GLY A 262 -32.19 7.08 -15.69
C GLY A 262 -32.73 6.47 -16.98
N PRO A 263 -33.54 7.21 -17.75
CA PRO A 263 -34.16 6.71 -18.99
C PRO A 263 -33.18 6.22 -20.06
N GLU A 264 -31.96 6.78 -20.09
CA GLU A 264 -30.89 6.36 -21.01
C GLU A 264 -30.24 5.03 -20.62
N GLY A 265 -30.47 4.56 -19.39
CA GLY A 265 -29.84 3.39 -18.80
C GLY A 265 -28.93 3.74 -17.62
N VAL A 266 -27.87 2.96 -17.46
CA VAL A 266 -26.84 3.10 -16.43
C VAL A 266 -25.56 3.63 -17.07
N LEU A 267 -24.99 4.68 -16.50
CA LEU A 267 -23.72 5.25 -16.95
C LEU A 267 -22.57 4.33 -16.53
N LEU A 268 -21.76 3.87 -17.49
CA LEU A 268 -20.58 3.05 -17.25
C LEU A 268 -19.38 3.55 -18.05
N GLY A 269 -18.20 3.29 -17.52
CA GLY A 269 -16.92 3.46 -18.18
C GLY A 269 -16.21 2.12 -18.42
N ARG A 270 -15.59 1.94 -19.58
CA ARG A 270 -14.67 0.82 -19.85
C ARG A 270 -13.27 1.23 -19.49
N ARG A 271 -12.64 0.54 -18.54
CA ARG A 271 -11.28 0.86 -18.10
C ARG A 271 -10.27 0.47 -19.18
N CYS A 272 -9.26 1.32 -19.39
CA CYS A 272 -8.19 1.02 -20.33
C CYS A 272 -7.27 -0.11 -19.84
N ASP A 273 -7.14 -0.30 -18.52
CA ASP A 273 -6.36 -1.38 -17.91
C ASP A 273 -7.07 -2.75 -17.89
N GLY A 274 -8.36 -2.78 -18.26
CA GLY A 274 -9.19 -3.98 -18.32
C GLY A 274 -9.48 -4.66 -16.98
N ASN A 275 -9.18 -4.03 -15.84
CA ASN A 275 -9.25 -4.68 -14.52
C ASN A 275 -9.96 -3.83 -13.44
N PRO A 276 -11.29 -3.97 -13.27
CA PRO A 276 -12.23 -4.73 -14.10
C PRO A 276 -12.46 -4.08 -15.47
N GLU A 277 -13.02 -4.81 -16.44
CA GLU A 277 -13.27 -4.25 -17.77
C GLU A 277 -14.23 -3.05 -17.73
N TRP A 278 -15.32 -3.15 -16.96
CA TRP A 278 -16.34 -2.12 -16.84
C TRP A 278 -16.50 -1.67 -15.38
N THR A 279 -16.74 -0.37 -15.19
CA THR A 279 -16.91 0.25 -13.87
C THR A 279 -17.95 1.38 -13.91
N PHE A 280 -18.45 1.75 -12.73
CA PHE A 280 -19.06 3.06 -12.54
C PHE A 280 -17.98 4.15 -12.56
N PRO A 281 -18.34 5.40 -12.89
CA PRO A 281 -17.47 6.53 -12.62
C PRO A 281 -17.07 6.54 -11.15
N SER A 282 -15.77 6.67 -10.86
CA SER A 282 -15.27 6.54 -9.50
C SER A 282 -13.87 7.09 -9.31
N GLY A 283 -13.59 7.64 -8.14
CA GLY A 283 -12.23 7.96 -7.74
C GLY A 283 -12.06 8.13 -6.25
N SER A 284 -10.86 8.53 -5.86
CA SER A 284 -10.47 8.60 -4.44
C SER A 284 -10.91 9.93 -3.84
N GLN A 285 -11.35 9.91 -2.60
CA GLN A 285 -11.61 11.13 -1.85
C GLN A 285 -10.31 11.92 -1.66
N GLU A 286 -10.29 13.19 -2.07
CA GLU A 286 -9.09 14.03 -1.96
C GLU A 286 -9.21 15.02 -0.78
N GLY A 287 -8.17 15.10 0.04
CA GLY A 287 -8.06 16.08 1.12
C GLY A 287 -9.22 16.03 2.13
N ALA A 288 -10.04 17.08 2.13
CA ALA A 288 -11.19 17.23 3.03
C ALA A 288 -12.54 17.25 2.30
N GLU A 289 -12.57 16.82 1.03
CA GLU A 289 -13.83 16.68 0.27
C GLU A 289 -14.82 15.78 1.02
N THR A 290 -16.11 16.04 0.87
CA THR A 290 -17.18 15.09 1.22
C THR A 290 -17.33 14.03 0.13
N TYR A 291 -17.94 12.88 0.44
CA TYR A 291 -18.24 11.86 -0.58
C TYR A 291 -19.09 12.44 -1.74
N THR A 292 -19.93 13.42 -1.43
CA THR A 292 -20.76 14.14 -2.39
C THR A 292 -19.91 15.01 -3.33
N GLU A 293 -18.94 15.76 -2.78
CA GLU A 293 -18.03 16.59 -3.57
C GLU A 293 -17.13 15.72 -4.48
N THR A 294 -16.60 14.62 -3.93
CA THR A 294 -15.84 13.65 -4.72
C THR A 294 -16.70 13.04 -5.84
N ALA A 295 -17.95 12.65 -5.57
CA ALA A 295 -18.85 12.12 -6.60
C ALA A 295 -19.08 13.11 -7.75
N ILE A 296 -19.24 14.40 -7.44
CA ILE A 296 -19.42 15.46 -8.44
C ILE A 296 -18.15 15.63 -9.29
N ARG A 297 -16.98 15.74 -8.64
CA ARG A 297 -15.70 15.94 -9.31
C ARG A 297 -15.35 14.77 -10.23
N GLU A 298 -15.34 13.55 -9.68
CA GLU A 298 -14.92 12.34 -10.41
C GLU A 298 -15.83 12.06 -11.61
N THR A 299 -17.15 12.19 -11.45
CA THR A 299 -18.07 11.97 -12.57
C THR A 299 -17.82 12.98 -13.70
N LEU A 300 -17.59 14.25 -13.36
CA LEU A 300 -17.31 15.29 -14.35
C LEU A 300 -15.97 15.07 -15.04
N GLU A 301 -14.93 14.72 -14.28
CA GLU A 301 -13.58 14.47 -14.80
C GLU A 301 -13.54 13.26 -15.74
N GLU A 302 -14.13 12.13 -15.34
CA GLU A 302 -14.06 10.88 -16.11
C GLU A 302 -15.04 10.83 -17.30
N THR A 303 -16.23 11.41 -17.16
CA THR A 303 -17.34 11.24 -18.13
C THR A 303 -17.78 12.52 -18.83
N GLY A 304 -17.31 13.67 -18.35
CA GLY A 304 -17.80 14.98 -18.78
C GLY A 304 -19.23 15.29 -18.33
N LEU A 305 -19.87 14.43 -17.54
CA LEU A 305 -21.26 14.59 -17.10
C LEU A 305 -21.34 15.35 -15.76
N ALA A 306 -22.07 16.45 -15.72
CA ALA A 306 -22.39 17.16 -14.49
C ALA A 306 -23.56 16.47 -13.76
N VAL A 307 -23.37 16.13 -12.49
CA VAL A 307 -24.36 15.40 -11.68
C VAL A 307 -24.67 16.10 -10.35
N ILE A 308 -25.87 15.86 -9.82
CA ILE A 308 -26.23 16.16 -8.43
C ILE A 308 -26.42 14.84 -7.70
N PRO A 309 -25.59 14.54 -6.69
CA PRO A 309 -25.82 13.41 -5.82
C PRO A 309 -27.05 13.61 -4.93
N HIS A 310 -27.80 12.54 -4.66
CA HIS A 310 -29.03 12.61 -3.86
C HIS A 310 -29.15 11.51 -2.80
N GLU A 311 -28.37 10.44 -2.87
CA GLU A 311 -28.45 9.33 -1.91
C GLU A 311 -27.11 8.59 -1.79
N GLN A 312 -26.74 8.20 -0.57
CA GLN A 312 -25.71 7.19 -0.34
C GLN A 312 -26.39 5.82 -0.31
N ILE A 313 -26.17 5.01 -1.34
CA ILE A 313 -26.76 3.68 -1.48
C ILE A 313 -26.21 2.73 -0.40
N GLY A 314 -24.93 2.88 -0.07
CA GLY A 314 -24.26 2.10 0.96
C GLY A 314 -22.75 2.14 0.81
N GLU A 315 -22.05 1.40 1.67
CA GLU A 315 -20.59 1.31 1.66
C GLU A 315 -20.12 -0.12 1.96
N ARG A 316 -18.90 -0.46 1.55
CA ARG A 316 -18.28 -1.76 1.80
C ARG A 316 -16.76 -1.70 1.80
N ILE A 317 -16.13 -2.69 2.41
CA ILE A 317 -14.73 -3.03 2.13
C ILE A 317 -14.67 -3.98 0.94
N HIS A 318 -13.98 -3.60 -0.12
CA HIS A 318 -13.88 -4.41 -1.33
C HIS A 318 -13.14 -5.72 -1.05
N PRO A 319 -13.73 -6.89 -1.34
CA PRO A 319 -13.22 -8.18 -0.84
C PRO A 319 -11.86 -8.58 -1.42
N LYS A 320 -11.48 -8.06 -2.60
CA LYS A 320 -10.19 -8.36 -3.22
C LYS A 320 -9.10 -7.34 -2.92
N THR A 321 -9.47 -6.06 -2.85
CA THR A 321 -8.50 -4.95 -2.76
C THR A 321 -8.37 -4.40 -1.35
N GLY A 322 -9.32 -4.68 -0.45
CA GLY A 322 -9.36 -4.14 0.90
C GLY A 322 -9.69 -2.65 0.98
N ARG A 323 -10.00 -2.00 -0.15
CA ARG A 323 -10.36 -0.57 -0.20
C ARG A 323 -11.77 -0.36 0.33
N HIS A 324 -11.97 0.72 1.07
CA HIS A 324 -13.30 1.19 1.42
C HIS A 324 -13.97 1.78 0.18
N ILE A 325 -15.21 1.41 -0.11
CA ILE A 325 -15.96 1.92 -1.27
C ILE A 325 -17.30 2.42 -0.77
N VAL A 326 -17.60 3.69 -1.05
CA VAL A 326 -18.89 4.34 -0.83
C VAL A 326 -19.60 4.47 -2.17
N TYR A 327 -20.87 4.06 -2.22
CA TYR A 327 -21.70 4.14 -3.42
C TYR A 327 -22.68 5.29 -3.30
N ILE A 328 -22.61 6.24 -4.23
CA ILE A 328 -23.43 7.44 -4.24
C ILE A 328 -24.32 7.43 -5.49
N ALA A 329 -25.63 7.53 -5.31
CA ALA A 329 -26.57 7.76 -6.39
C ALA A 329 -26.59 9.24 -6.78
N ALA A 330 -26.66 9.51 -8.08
CA ALA A 330 -26.74 10.87 -8.60
C ALA A 330 -27.63 10.95 -9.85
N HIS A 331 -28.10 12.16 -10.15
CA HIS A 331 -28.84 12.47 -11.36
C HIS A 331 -28.11 13.51 -12.23
N PRO A 332 -28.16 13.40 -13.57
CA PRO A 332 -27.59 14.40 -14.46
C PRO A 332 -28.27 15.77 -14.32
N THR A 333 -27.51 16.85 -14.52
CA THR A 333 -28.02 18.23 -14.40
C THR A 333 -28.03 19.03 -15.69
N ASP A 334 -27.12 18.74 -16.62
CA ASP A 334 -26.94 19.48 -17.87
C ASP A 334 -27.07 18.54 -19.09
N GLY A 335 -28.20 17.84 -19.15
CA GLY A 335 -28.47 16.80 -20.14
C GLY A 335 -27.76 15.47 -19.83
N THR A 336 -27.68 14.61 -20.84
CA THR A 336 -27.15 13.23 -20.74
C THR A 336 -25.98 12.98 -21.69
N ALA A 337 -25.43 14.02 -22.30
CA ALA A 337 -24.26 13.89 -23.16
C ALA A 337 -23.04 13.47 -22.33
N VAL A 338 -22.34 12.44 -22.80
CA VAL A 338 -21.16 11.88 -22.15
C VAL A 338 -20.01 11.81 -23.15
N ARG A 339 -18.79 11.87 -22.63
CA ARG A 339 -17.55 11.68 -23.39
C ARG A 339 -16.52 11.01 -22.49
N VAL A 340 -15.48 10.45 -23.09
CA VAL A 340 -14.28 10.10 -22.32
C VAL A 340 -13.64 11.40 -21.84
N GLY A 341 -13.76 11.67 -20.55
CA GLY A 341 -13.20 12.85 -19.89
C GLY A 341 -11.75 12.64 -19.46
N ASP A 342 -11.44 11.42 -18.99
CA ASP A 342 -10.09 10.95 -18.70
C ASP A 342 -9.71 9.79 -19.63
N PRO A 343 -8.98 10.06 -20.73
CA PRO A 343 -8.58 9.03 -21.69
C PRO A 343 -7.41 8.15 -21.22
N ASP A 344 -6.76 8.49 -20.10
CA ASP A 344 -5.72 7.66 -19.51
C ASP A 344 -6.37 6.54 -18.66
N GLU A 345 -7.54 6.80 -18.08
CA GLU A 345 -8.28 5.83 -17.26
C GLU A 345 -9.36 5.06 -18.03
N LEU A 346 -10.16 5.76 -18.83
CA LEU A 346 -11.32 5.20 -19.53
C LEU A 346 -11.13 5.22 -21.04
N CYS A 347 -11.37 4.06 -21.65
CA CYS A 347 -11.30 3.87 -23.09
C CYS A 347 -12.67 4.02 -23.75
N GLU A 348 -13.74 4.07 -22.96
CA GLU A 348 -15.12 4.23 -23.40
C GLU A 348 -15.96 4.72 -22.22
N VAL A 349 -16.94 5.57 -22.50
CA VAL A 349 -17.97 6.00 -21.55
C VAL A 349 -19.30 5.99 -22.29
N GLY A 350 -20.33 5.42 -21.68
CA GLY A 350 -21.63 5.30 -22.33
C GLY A 350 -22.77 4.98 -21.38
N TRP A 351 -23.99 5.17 -21.90
CA TRP A 351 -25.21 4.71 -21.26
C TRP A 351 -25.56 3.31 -21.75
N TYR A 352 -25.82 2.40 -20.82
CA TYR A 352 -26.13 1.01 -21.14
C TYR A 352 -27.46 0.60 -20.51
N PRO A 353 -28.34 -0.10 -21.24
CA PRO A 353 -29.55 -0.69 -20.67
C PRO A 353 -29.21 -1.55 -19.45
N TRP A 354 -30.10 -1.57 -18.45
CA TRP A 354 -29.86 -2.26 -17.19
C TRP A 354 -29.48 -3.74 -17.37
N GLU A 355 -30.13 -4.45 -18.30
CA GLU A 355 -29.84 -5.86 -18.59
C GLU A 355 -28.42 -6.07 -19.15
N THR A 356 -27.90 -5.07 -19.87
CA THR A 356 -26.52 -5.06 -20.39
C THR A 356 -25.53 -4.68 -19.30
N ALA A 357 -25.83 -3.63 -18.53
CA ALA A 357 -25.02 -3.20 -17.40
C ALA A 357 -24.84 -4.32 -16.35
N GLN A 358 -25.89 -5.09 -16.07
CA GLN A 358 -25.84 -6.23 -15.14
C GLN A 358 -24.86 -7.33 -15.61
N ARG A 359 -24.72 -7.53 -16.94
CA ARG A 359 -23.74 -8.47 -17.49
C ARG A 359 -22.32 -7.91 -17.47
N MET A 360 -22.17 -6.61 -17.68
CA MET A 360 -20.88 -5.91 -17.63
C MET A 360 -20.32 -5.79 -16.22
N LEU A 361 -21.19 -5.78 -15.20
CA LEU A 361 -20.84 -5.69 -13.77
C LEU A 361 -21.21 -6.98 -13.00
N PRO A 362 -20.54 -8.12 -13.24
CA PRO A 362 -20.94 -9.43 -12.69
C PRO A 362 -20.78 -9.57 -11.16
N HIS A 363 -20.08 -8.64 -10.50
CA HIS A 363 -19.78 -8.67 -9.07
C HIS A 363 -20.23 -7.39 -8.36
N LEU A 364 -21.41 -6.90 -8.75
CA LEU A 364 -22.03 -5.72 -8.18
C LEU A 364 -22.27 -5.89 -6.66
N PHE A 365 -22.12 -4.80 -5.91
CA PHE A 365 -22.52 -4.79 -4.51
C PHE A 365 -24.04 -4.93 -4.40
N GLU A 366 -24.55 -5.78 -3.50
CA GLU A 366 -25.97 -6.12 -3.46
C GLU A 366 -26.86 -4.88 -3.26
N SER A 367 -26.49 -3.94 -2.38
CA SER A 367 -27.25 -2.70 -2.19
C SER A 367 -27.36 -1.87 -3.48
N VAL A 368 -26.32 -1.87 -4.32
CA VAL A 368 -26.36 -1.21 -5.64
C VAL A 368 -27.23 -2.00 -6.61
N ALA A 369 -27.20 -3.34 -6.56
CA ALA A 369 -28.07 -4.17 -7.37
C ALA A 369 -29.55 -3.95 -7.01
N GLU A 370 -29.88 -3.89 -5.72
CA GLU A 370 -31.22 -3.61 -5.22
C GLU A 370 -31.69 -2.21 -5.62
N TYR A 371 -30.82 -1.20 -5.45
CA TYR A 371 -31.10 0.16 -5.91
C TYR A 371 -31.42 0.20 -7.40
N LEU A 372 -30.56 -0.36 -8.27
CA LEU A 372 -30.79 -0.36 -9.71
C LEU A 372 -32.04 -1.15 -10.11
N ARG A 373 -32.32 -2.29 -9.47
CA ARG A 373 -33.59 -3.02 -9.66
C ARG A 373 -34.81 -2.20 -9.24
N SER A 374 -34.68 -1.28 -8.30
CA SER A 374 -35.78 -0.40 -7.89
C SER A 374 -36.01 0.74 -8.89
N VAL A 375 -34.95 1.23 -9.53
CA VAL A 375 -35.00 2.29 -10.54
C VAL A 375 -35.61 1.80 -11.86
N PHE A 376 -35.25 0.59 -12.32
CA PHE A 376 -35.69 0.04 -13.61
C PHE A 376 -36.88 -0.94 -13.50
N ARG A 377 -37.66 -0.83 -12.43
CA ARG A 377 -38.76 -1.75 -12.13
C ARG A 377 -40.04 -1.49 -12.92
#